data_AF-A0A817SRR7-F1
#
_entry.id   AF-A0A817SRR7-F1
#
_cell.length_a   1.000
_cell.length_b   1.000
_cell.length_c   1.000
_cell.angle_alpha   90.00
_cell.angle_beta   90.00
_cell.angle_gamma   90.00
#
_symmetry.space_group_name_H-M   'P 1'
#
loop_
_entity.id
_entity.type
_entity.pdbx_description
1 polymer ?
#
loop_
_entity_poly.entity_id
_entity_poly.type
_entity_poly.pdbx_seq_one_letter_code
_entity_poly.pdbx_strand_id
1 'polypeptide(L)'
;MSDAILLAKARKARFDDLPNFSGHPSEDVERFLKSIKNITKANDESENQEILEIVRGKLTQSAGLWFDNNEHNFKKWSDFDFSFRNSYFSTTMIHKNFNNLQQRTQ
;
A
#
# COMPACT_ATOMS: atom_id res chain seq x y z
N MET A 1 -20.60 -5.35 -25.81
CA MET A 1 -20.14 -4.75 -24.54
C MET A 1 -18.70 -5.14 -24.35
N SER A 2 -17.80 -4.17 -24.36
CA SER A 2 -16.35 -4.34 -24.51
C SER A 2 -15.72 -4.92 -23.23
N ASP A 3 -14.78 -5.85 -23.37
CA ASP A 3 -13.97 -6.44 -22.28
C ASP A 3 -13.35 -5.37 -21.34
N ALA A 4 -13.07 -4.19 -21.87
CA ALA A 4 -12.58 -3.04 -21.10
C ALA A 4 -13.52 -2.62 -19.96
N ILE A 5 -14.85 -2.69 -20.15
CA ILE A 5 -15.84 -2.31 -19.13
C ILE A 5 -15.88 -3.34 -18.01
N LEU A 6 -15.78 -4.63 -18.36
CA LEU A 6 -15.73 -5.72 -17.39
C LEU A 6 -14.43 -5.67 -16.58
N LEU A 7 -13.31 -5.38 -17.24
CA LEU A 7 -12.01 -5.21 -16.59
C LEU A 7 -11.99 -4.03 -15.61
N ALA A 8 -12.55 -2.88 -16.01
CA ALA A 8 -12.66 -1.70 -15.16
C ALA A 8 -13.53 -1.97 -13.92
N LYS A 9 -14.68 -2.64 -14.08
CA LYS A 9 -15.54 -3.06 -12.96
C LYS A 9 -14.83 -4.01 -12.00
N ALA A 10 -14.10 -4.99 -12.52
CA ALA A 10 -13.34 -5.93 -11.71
C ALA A 10 -12.21 -5.25 -10.92
N ARG A 11 -11.52 -4.27 -11.53
CA ARG A 11 -10.51 -3.45 -10.84
C ARG A 11 -11.11 -2.63 -9.71
N LYS A 12 -12.24 -1.95 -9.98
CA LYS A 12 -12.95 -1.16 -8.97
C LYS A 12 -13.39 -2.02 -7.78
N ALA A 13 -13.98 -3.20 -8.02
CA ALA A 13 -14.41 -4.09 -6.94
C ALA A 13 -13.23 -4.56 -6.07
N ARG A 14 -12.10 -4.94 -6.68
CA ARG A 14 -10.89 -5.34 -5.94
C ARG A 14 -10.27 -4.16 -5.18
N PHE A 15 -10.41 -2.95 -5.70
CA PHE A 15 -10.00 -1.75 -4.99
C PHE A 15 -10.88 -1.52 -3.77
N ASP A 16 -12.20 -1.59 -3.90
CA ASP A 16 -13.14 -1.41 -2.79
C ASP A 16 -12.84 -2.42 -1.65
N ASP A 17 -12.45 -3.66 -2.00
CA ASP A 17 -12.03 -4.72 -1.06
C ASP A 17 -10.63 -4.54 -0.45
N LEU A 18 -9.80 -3.61 -0.96
CA LEU A 18 -8.47 -3.39 -0.39
C LEU A 18 -8.61 -2.79 1.02
N PRO A 19 -8.00 -3.41 2.05
CA PRO A 19 -8.02 -2.85 3.39
C PRO A 19 -7.30 -1.52 3.42
N ASN A 20 -7.83 -0.59 4.23
CA ASN A 20 -7.13 0.65 4.53
C ASN A 20 -5.84 0.37 5.29
N PHE A 21 -4.85 1.24 5.13
CA PHE A 21 -3.58 1.17 5.84
C PHE A 21 -3.39 2.44 6.67
N SER A 22 -3.26 2.30 7.98
CA SER A 22 -3.13 3.42 8.91
C SER A 22 -1.68 3.81 9.25
N GLY A 23 -0.75 2.88 9.01
CA GLY A 23 0.63 2.98 9.48
C GLY A 23 0.87 2.29 10.82
N HIS A 24 -0.09 1.51 11.32
CA HIS A 24 0.02 0.79 12.56
C HIS A 24 1.04 -0.37 12.43
N PRO A 25 1.95 -0.58 13.41
CA PRO A 25 3.00 -1.60 13.33
C PRO A 25 2.53 -3.06 13.20
N SER A 26 1.24 -3.34 13.41
CA SER A 26 0.67 -4.68 13.18
C SER A 26 0.20 -4.91 11.74
N GLU A 27 0.06 -3.84 10.96
CA GLU A 27 -0.39 -3.92 9.56
C GLU A 27 0.75 -4.44 8.67
N ASP A 28 0.40 -5.27 7.69
CA ASP A 28 1.41 -5.91 6.84
C ASP A 28 1.68 -5.09 5.58
N VAL A 29 2.78 -4.34 5.61
CA VAL A 29 3.26 -3.47 4.53
C VAL A 29 3.43 -4.23 3.21
N GLU A 30 4.05 -5.42 3.24
CA GLU A 30 4.29 -6.20 2.02
C GLU A 30 2.99 -6.69 1.41
N ARG A 31 2.06 -7.18 2.25
CA ARG A 31 0.74 -7.62 1.78
C ARG A 31 -0.03 -6.46 1.17
N PHE A 32 0.04 -5.27 1.76
CA PHE A 32 -0.60 -4.07 1.22
C PHE A 32 -0.03 -3.69 -0.15
N LEU A 33 1.29 -3.52 -0.27
CA LEU A 33 1.96 -3.18 -1.54
C LEU A 33 1.71 -4.22 -2.63
N LYS A 34 1.77 -5.51 -2.29
CA LYS A 34 1.49 -6.61 -3.22
C LYS A 34 0.04 -6.57 -3.72
N SER A 35 -0.90 -6.22 -2.86
CA SER A 35 -2.32 -6.12 -3.21
C SER A 35 -2.56 -4.96 -4.18
N ILE A 36 -1.96 -3.78 -3.94
CA ILE A 36 -1.99 -2.65 -4.88
C ILE A 36 -1.43 -3.09 -6.24
N LYS A 37 -0.23 -3.66 -6.27
CA LYS A 37 0.44 -4.11 -7.51
C LYS A 37 -0.41 -5.11 -8.29
N ASN A 38 -1.11 -6.02 -7.62
CA ASN A 38 -2.00 -6.99 -8.26
C ASN A 38 -3.26 -6.36 -8.87
N ILE A 39 -3.80 -5.30 -8.26
CA ILE A 39 -5.02 -4.63 -8.73
C ILE A 39 -4.70 -3.73 -9.92
N THR A 40 -3.67 -2.90 -9.78
CA THR A 40 -3.28 -1.92 -10.78
C THR A 40 -2.49 -2.54 -11.93
N LYS A 41 -1.94 -3.75 -11.72
CA LYS A 41 -0.91 -4.35 -12.58
C LYS A 41 0.31 -3.42 -12.73
N ALA A 42 0.61 -2.63 -11.71
CA ALA A 42 1.71 -1.68 -11.71
C ALA A 42 3.02 -2.37 -12.14
N ASN A 43 3.58 -1.88 -13.24
CA ASN A 43 4.94 -2.09 -13.68
C ASN A 43 5.66 -0.73 -13.73
N ASP A 44 6.98 -0.73 -13.97
CA ASP A 44 7.79 0.50 -13.98
C ASP A 44 7.39 1.51 -15.07
N GLU A 45 6.52 1.12 -16.02
CA GLU A 45 6.02 1.93 -17.13
C GLU A 45 4.54 2.33 -17.00
N SER A 46 3.86 1.92 -15.92
CA SER A 46 2.43 2.15 -15.73
C SER A 46 2.10 3.62 -15.41
N GLU A 47 0.86 4.03 -15.68
CA GLU A 47 0.31 5.34 -15.31
C GLU A 47 0.41 5.56 -13.79
N ASN A 48 1.49 6.21 -13.37
CA ASN A 48 1.86 6.31 -11.97
C ASN A 48 0.88 7.18 -11.17
N GLN A 49 0.25 8.17 -11.82
CA GLN A 49 -0.67 9.09 -11.15
C GLN A 49 -1.96 8.39 -10.69
N GLU A 50 -2.59 7.57 -11.54
CA GLU A 50 -3.77 6.79 -11.16
C GLU A 50 -3.45 5.84 -9.99
N ILE A 51 -2.27 5.20 -10.02
CA ILE A 51 -1.84 4.29 -8.96
C ILE A 51 -1.64 5.03 -7.63
N LEU A 52 -1.05 6.23 -7.67
CA LEU A 52 -0.83 7.05 -6.48
C LEU A 52 -2.15 7.57 -5.89
N GLU A 53 -3.13 7.96 -6.72
CA GLU A 53 -4.47 8.33 -6.26
C GLU A 53 -5.19 7.17 -5.57
N ILE A 54 -5.09 5.96 -6.16
CA ILE A 54 -5.58 4.71 -5.59
C ILE A 54 -4.95 4.46 -4.21
N VAL A 55 -3.62 4.54 -4.12
CA VAL A 55 -2.90 4.40 -2.84
C VAL A 55 -3.41 5.43 -1.85
N ARG A 56 -3.47 6.70 -2.24
CA ARG A 56 -3.88 7.79 -1.35
C ARG A 56 -5.27 7.57 -0.76
N GLY A 57 -6.21 7.05 -1.54
CA GLY A 57 -7.56 6.71 -1.09
C GLY A 57 -7.63 5.58 -0.06
N LYS A 58 -6.56 4.80 0.10
CA LYS A 58 -6.46 3.67 1.03
C LYS A 58 -5.56 3.93 2.22
N LEU A 59 -4.74 4.98 2.16
CA LEU A 59 -3.95 5.43 3.29
C LEU A 59 -4.80 6.30 4.22
N THR A 60 -4.70 6.00 5.52
CA THR A 60 -5.43 6.70 6.59
C THR A 60 -4.47 7.12 7.68
N GLN A 61 -4.92 7.98 8.60
CA GLN A 61 -4.17 8.40 9.79
C GLN A 61 -2.72 8.83 9.47
N SER A 62 -1.75 8.23 10.16
CA SER A 62 -0.33 8.56 10.01
C SER A 62 0.21 8.29 8.61
N ALA A 63 -0.25 7.21 7.96
CA ALA A 63 0.18 6.85 6.61
C ALA A 63 -0.37 7.81 5.55
N GLY A 64 -1.60 8.28 5.71
CA GLY A 64 -2.17 9.31 4.85
C GLY A 64 -1.38 10.63 4.95
N LEU A 65 -1.12 11.09 6.17
CA LEU A 65 -0.34 12.31 6.41
C LEU A 65 1.09 12.20 5.88
N TRP A 66 1.74 11.06 6.08
CA TRP A 66 3.07 10.80 5.53
C TRP A 66 3.06 10.87 4.00
N PHE A 67 2.05 10.28 3.36
CA PHE A 67 1.94 10.30 1.91
C PHE A 67 1.77 11.73 1.40
N ASP A 68 0.84 12.51 1.95
CA ASP A 68 0.59 13.89 1.53
C ASP A 68 1.86 14.75 1.62
N ASN A 69 2.65 14.55 2.67
CA ASN A 69 3.91 15.28 2.86
C ASN A 69 5.02 14.86 1.88
N ASN A 70 4.94 13.69 1.27
CA ASN A 70 5.98 13.13 0.41
C ASN A 70 5.54 12.90 -1.04
N GLU A 71 4.27 13.18 -1.37
CA GLU A 71 3.65 12.88 -2.67
C GLU A 71 4.45 13.43 -3.85
N HIS A 72 4.95 14.66 -3.70
CA HIS A 72 5.77 15.35 -4.70
C HIS A 72 7.09 14.63 -5.04
N ASN A 73 7.54 13.69 -4.20
CA ASN A 73 8.76 12.91 -4.43
C ASN A 73 8.51 11.64 -5.25
N PHE A 74 7.25 11.24 -5.46
CA PHE A 74 6.91 9.97 -6.10
C PHE A 74 6.67 10.15 -7.60
N LYS A 75 7.75 10.15 -8.38
CA LYS A 75 7.65 10.26 -9.85
C LYS A 75 7.31 8.92 -10.50
N LYS A 76 7.65 7.82 -9.85
CA LYS A 76 7.33 6.43 -10.26
C LYS A 76 6.84 5.61 -9.09
N TRP A 77 6.17 4.50 -9.38
CA TRP A 77 5.68 3.55 -8.37
C TRP A 77 6.82 3.05 -7.49
N SER A 78 7.99 2.80 -8.08
CA SER A 78 9.19 2.35 -7.38
C SER A 78 9.70 3.36 -6.34
N ASP A 79 9.57 4.67 -6.61
CA ASP A 79 9.94 5.73 -5.64
C ASP A 79 9.04 5.67 -4.40
N PHE A 80 7.74 5.48 -4.62
CA PHE A 80 6.76 5.29 -3.55
C PHE A 80 7.01 3.97 -2.80
N ASP A 81 7.10 2.84 -3.50
CA ASP A 81 7.27 1.51 -2.90
C ASP A 81 8.51 1.47 -2.00
N PHE A 82 9.64 1.99 -2.48
CA PHE A 82 10.86 2.09 -1.70
C PHE A 82 10.69 2.97 -0.45
N SER A 83 10.18 4.19 -0.62
CA SER A 83 9.99 5.16 0.47
C SER A 83 9.00 4.66 1.52
N PHE A 84 7.93 4.02 1.09
CA PHE A 84 6.88 3.46 1.94
C PHE A 84 7.39 2.27 2.75
N ARG A 85 8.13 1.35 2.12
CA ARG A 85 8.82 0.26 2.83
C ARG A 85 9.78 0.83 3.88
N ASN A 86 10.63 1.79 3.52
CA ASN A 86 11.59 2.35 4.45
C ASN A 86 10.92 2.97 5.69
N SER A 87 9.75 3.58 5.51
CA SER A 87 9.02 4.27 6.58
C SER A 87 8.20 3.33 7.48
N TYR A 88 7.59 2.28 6.92
CA TYR A 88 6.64 1.44 7.67
C TYR A 88 7.09 -0.01 7.86
N PHE A 89 8.00 -0.54 7.04
CA PHE A 89 8.45 -1.93 7.14
C PHE A 89 9.30 -2.16 8.40
N SER A 90 10.21 -1.23 8.71
CA SER A 90 11.07 -1.29 9.91
C SER A 90 10.25 -1.27 11.21
N THR A 91 9.23 -0.42 11.27
CA THR A 91 8.29 -0.30 12.39
C THR A 91 7.48 -1.58 12.59
N THR A 92 7.07 -2.22 11.49
CA THR A 92 6.31 -3.48 11.50
C THR A 92 7.16 -4.66 11.97
N MET A 93 8.43 -4.74 11.53
CA MET A 93 9.36 -5.81 11.92
C MET A 93 9.71 -5.77 13.41
N ILE A 94 9.96 -4.58 13.96
CA ILE A 94 10.28 -4.41 15.39
C ILE A 94 9.11 -4.88 16.26
N HIS A 95 7.88 -4.54 15.87
CA HIS A 95 6.69 -4.94 16.62
C HIS A 95 6.38 -6.45 16.51
N LYS A 96 6.53 -7.05 15.32
CA LYS A 96 6.38 -8.52 15.14
C LYS A 96 7.38 -9.30 16.00
N ASN A 97 8.63 -8.86 16.08
CA ASN A 97 9.63 -9.48 16.96
C ASN A 97 9.27 -9.35 18.44
N PHE A 98 8.79 -8.17 18.87
CA PHE A 98 8.39 -7.95 20.27
C PHE A 98 7.18 -8.81 20.66
N ASN A 99 6.15 -8.89 19.81
CA ASN A 99 4.96 -9.72 20.07
C ASN A 99 5.30 -11.22 20.13
N ASN A 100 6.21 -11.69 19.27
CA ASN A 100 6.67 -13.09 19.29
C ASN A 100 7.46 -13.42 20.56
N LEU A 101 8.18 -12.45 21.14
CA LEU A 101 8.87 -12.64 22.42
C LEU A 101 7.88 -12.69 23.60
N GLN A 102 6.85 -11.85 23.60
CA GLN A 102 5.83 -11.88 24.66
C GLN A 102 5.00 -13.17 24.65
N GLN A 103 4.65 -13.72 23.48
CA GLN A 103 3.89 -14.97 23.39
C GLN A 103 4.68 -16.22 23.81
N ARG A 104 6.02 -16.17 23.82
CA ARG A 104 6.87 -17.28 24.26
C ARG A 104 7.07 -17.34 25.78
N THR A 105 6.53 -16.37 26.52
CA THR A 105 6.71 -16.26 27.98
C THR A 105 5.43 -16.64 28.76
N GLN A 106 4.45 -17.25 28.08
CA GLN A 106 3.27 -17.88 28.69
C GLN A 106 3.37 -19.40 28.51
#